data_AF-A0A9P5KW40-F1
#
_entry.id   AF-A0A9P5KW40-F1
#
_cell.length_a   1.000
_cell.length_b   1.000
_cell.length_c   1.000
_cell.angle_alpha   90.00
_cell.angle_beta   90.00
_cell.angle_gamma   90.00
#
_symmetry.space_group_name_H-M   'P 1'
#
loop_
_entity.id
_entity.type
_entity.pdbx_description
1 polymer ?
#
loop_
_entity_poly.entity_id
_entity_poly.type
_entity_poly.pdbx_seq_one_letter_code
_entity_poly.pdbx_strand_id
1 'polypeptide(L)'
;MPGFIIHNITSGTTPPPLSSSLPNTPPETVQKLRKASTKVIKHIQNDSTISPKVRQSLSQILAGGLVLAEVGAQFAEDNVRILRRKKRSNTAKTKRRLPEMGPRLVKD
;
A
#
# COMPACT_ATOMS: atom_id res chain seq x y z
N MET A 1 0.68 40.16 -13.69
CA MET A 1 0.37 39.66 -12.33
C MET A 1 -1.04 39.10 -12.36
N PRO A 2 -1.26 37.81 -12.67
CA PRO A 2 -2.60 37.24 -12.63
C PRO A 2 -2.92 36.75 -11.22
N GLY A 3 -4.07 37.21 -10.73
CA GLY A 3 -4.59 36.97 -9.38
C GLY A 3 -5.11 35.56 -9.16
N PHE A 4 -5.13 35.16 -7.89
CA PHE A 4 -5.75 33.92 -7.45
C PHE A 4 -7.27 34.10 -7.35
N ILE A 5 -8.02 33.23 -8.02
CA ILE A 5 -9.47 33.11 -7.85
C ILE A 5 -9.71 32.26 -6.60
N ILE A 6 -10.29 32.86 -5.56
CA ILE A 6 -10.77 32.15 -4.39
C ILE A 6 -12.19 31.67 -4.69
N HIS A 7 -12.36 30.36 -4.85
CA HIS A 7 -13.69 29.76 -4.91
C HIS A 7 -14.31 29.78 -3.51
N ASN A 8 -15.34 30.61 -3.36
CA ASN A 8 -16.18 30.67 -2.17
C ASN A 8 -17.09 29.43 -2.16
N ILE A 9 -16.86 28.49 -1.24
CA ILE A 9 -17.67 27.26 -1.08
C ILE A 9 -18.64 27.44 0.07
N THR A 10 -19.75 28.12 -0.22
CA THR A 10 -21.00 28.03 0.55
C THR A 10 -21.81 26.85 0.03
N SER A 11 -21.75 25.70 0.72
CA SER A 11 -22.88 24.78 0.98
C SER A 11 -22.33 23.50 1.60
N GLY A 12 -22.90 23.12 2.74
CA GLY A 12 -22.45 22.00 3.57
C GLY A 12 -22.73 20.63 2.94
N THR A 13 -21.93 20.24 1.95
CA THR A 13 -21.78 18.84 1.56
C THR A 13 -20.38 18.41 1.92
N THR A 14 -20.27 17.74 3.06
CA THR A 14 -19.10 16.93 3.40
C THR A 14 -18.77 16.06 2.18
N PRO A 15 -17.53 16.09 1.65
CA PRO A 15 -17.15 15.13 0.62
C PRO A 15 -17.49 13.73 1.15
N PRO A 16 -18.04 12.83 0.32
CA PRO A 16 -18.42 11.50 0.79
C PRO A 16 -17.21 10.91 1.51
N PRO A 17 -17.39 10.29 2.69
CA PRO A 17 -16.29 9.59 3.33
C PRO A 17 -15.68 8.68 2.28
N LEU A 18 -14.35 8.74 2.12
CA LEU A 18 -13.59 7.82 1.26
C LEU A 18 -14.16 6.43 1.51
N SER A 19 -15.00 5.96 0.57
CA SER A 19 -15.80 4.76 0.79
C SER A 19 -14.80 3.66 1.09
N SER A 20 -14.99 3.05 2.25
CA SER A 20 -13.99 2.28 2.98
C SER A 20 -13.77 0.89 2.37
N SER A 21 -13.51 0.81 1.07
CA SER A 21 -12.69 -0.28 0.57
C SER A 21 -11.26 0.08 0.94
N LEU A 22 -10.91 -0.14 2.21
CA LEU A 22 -9.50 -0.20 2.61
C LEU A 22 -8.78 -1.01 1.52
N PRO A 23 -7.73 -0.48 0.87
CA PRO A 23 -6.91 -1.32 0.03
C PRO A 23 -6.41 -2.40 0.97
N ASN A 24 -6.89 -3.64 0.80
CA ASN A 24 -6.48 -4.78 1.64
C ASN A 24 -4.97 -4.66 1.79
N THR A 25 -4.49 -4.61 3.04
CA THR A 25 -3.07 -4.42 3.25
C THR A 25 -2.32 -5.54 2.50
N PRO A 26 -1.12 -5.29 1.95
CA PRO A 26 -0.42 -6.31 1.18
C PRO A 26 -0.36 -7.69 1.90
N PRO A 27 -0.17 -7.77 3.23
CA PRO A 27 -0.27 -9.03 3.99
C PRO A 27 -1.64 -9.71 3.94
N GLU A 28 -2.73 -8.97 4.11
CA GLU A 28 -4.09 -9.52 4.08
C GLU A 28 -4.44 -10.06 2.69
N THR A 29 -3.97 -9.38 1.65
CA THR A 29 -4.14 -9.82 0.25
C THR A 29 -3.41 -11.14 0.00
N VAL A 30 -2.15 -11.24 0.46
CA VAL A 30 -1.38 -12.49 0.38
C VAL A 30 -2.04 -13.61 1.18
N GLN A 31 -2.60 -13.31 2.36
CA GLN A 31 -3.28 -14.32 3.17
C GLN A 31 -4.56 -14.85 2.48
N LYS A 32 -5.34 -13.97 1.84
CA LYS A 32 -6.49 -14.37 1.03
C LYS A 32 -6.05 -15.21 -0.17
N LEU A 33 -4.97 -14.82 -0.84
CA LEU A 33 -4.39 -15.55 -1.95
C LEU A 33 -3.92 -16.95 -1.52
N ARG A 34 -3.23 -17.09 -0.38
CA ARG A 34 -2.83 -18.39 0.19
C ARG A 34 -4.04 -19.30 0.38
N LYS A 35 -5.10 -18.80 1.02
CA LYS A 35 -6.34 -19.58 1.24
C LYS A 35 -6.99 -20.02 -0.08
N ALA A 36 -7.04 -19.13 -1.07
CA ALA A 36 -7.59 -19.44 -2.39
C ALA A 36 -6.73 -20.49 -3.11
N SER A 37 -5.42 -20.29 -3.17
CA SER A 37 -4.47 -21.23 -3.78
C SER A 37 -4.53 -22.61 -3.14
N THR A 38 -4.66 -22.73 -1.81
CA THR A 38 -4.84 -24.04 -1.15
C THR A 38 -6.11 -24.75 -1.60
N LYS A 39 -7.23 -24.03 -1.76
CA LYS A 39 -8.48 -24.63 -2.27
C LYS A 39 -8.30 -25.13 -3.71
N VAL A 40 -7.67 -24.32 -4.56
CA VAL A 40 -7.41 -24.68 -5.96
C VAL A 40 -6.48 -25.89 -6.05
N ILE A 41 -5.39 -25.93 -5.29
CA ILE A 41 -4.47 -27.07 -5.24
C ILE A 41 -5.20 -28.35 -4.83
N LYS A 42 -6.04 -28.30 -3.79
CA LYS A 42 -6.85 -29.46 -3.38
C LYS A 42 -7.76 -29.94 -4.50
N HIS A 43 -8.39 -29.03 -5.22
CA HIS A 43 -9.26 -29.39 -6.34
C HIS A 43 -8.48 -30.07 -7.46
N ILE A 44 -7.35 -29.49 -7.87
CA ILE A 44 -6.45 -30.05 -8.90
C ILE A 44 -5.90 -31.43 -8.49
N GLN A 45 -5.63 -31.64 -7.20
CA GLN A 45 -5.14 -32.93 -6.68
C GLN A 45 -6.22 -34.01 -6.63
N ASN A 46 -7.48 -33.63 -6.40
CA ASN A 46 -8.58 -34.59 -6.28
C ASN A 46 -9.23 -34.93 -7.64
N ASP A 47 -8.98 -34.12 -8.67
CA ASP A 47 -9.54 -34.33 -10.00
C ASP A 47 -8.73 -35.35 -10.83
N SER A 48 -9.26 -36.57 -10.96
CA SER A 48 -8.65 -37.68 -11.69
C SER A 48 -8.66 -37.50 -13.22
N THR A 49 -9.38 -36.51 -13.74
CA THR A 49 -9.40 -36.21 -15.19
C THR A 49 -8.17 -35.45 -15.65
N ILE A 50 -7.47 -34.78 -14.72
CA ILE A 50 -6.31 -33.97 -15.02
C ILE A 50 -5.06 -34.85 -15.10
N SER A 51 -4.33 -34.74 -16.21
CA SER A 51 -3.04 -35.39 -16.40
C SER A 51 -2.06 -35.06 -15.26
N PRO A 52 -1.29 -36.03 -14.74
CA PRO A 52 -0.30 -35.81 -13.68
C PRO A 52 0.69 -34.67 -14.00
N LYS A 53 1.11 -34.57 -15.26
CA LYS A 53 2.03 -33.51 -15.72
C LYS A 53 1.38 -32.13 -15.62
N VAL A 54 0.12 -32.01 -16.03
CA VAL A 54 -0.65 -30.76 -15.94
C VAL A 54 -0.90 -30.39 -14.48
N ARG A 55 -1.25 -31.35 -13.63
CA ARG A 55 -1.42 -31.17 -12.19
C ARG A 55 -0.15 -30.61 -11.53
N GLN A 56 1.01 -31.15 -11.88
CA GLN A 56 2.30 -30.69 -11.37
C GLN A 56 2.61 -29.27 -11.84
N SER A 57 2.43 -28.97 -13.15
CA SER A 57 2.64 -27.62 -13.68
C SER A 57 1.73 -26.58 -13.04
N LEU A 58 0.44 -26.88 -12.87
CA LEU A 58 -0.51 -25.96 -12.20
C LEU A 58 -0.11 -25.70 -10.75
N SER A 59 0.33 -26.74 -10.03
CA SER A 59 0.80 -26.61 -8.65
C SER A 59 2.04 -25.72 -8.56
N GLN A 60 2.98 -25.85 -9.50
CA GLN A 60 4.19 -25.02 -9.57
C GLN A 60 3.87 -23.56 -9.92
N ILE A 61 2.96 -23.31 -10.86
CA ILE A 61 2.52 -21.95 -11.22
C ILE A 61 1.87 -21.27 -10.01
N LEU A 62 0.98 -21.97 -9.30
CA LEU A 62 0.33 -21.43 -8.10
C LEU A 62 1.33 -21.14 -6.97
N ALA A 63 2.31 -22.03 -6.76
CA ALA A 63 3.36 -21.82 -5.79
C ALA A 63 4.25 -20.61 -6.16
N GLY A 64 4.67 -20.51 -7.41
CA GLY A 64 5.47 -19.38 -7.90
C GLY A 64 4.74 -18.05 -7.79
N GLY A 65 3.45 -18.03 -8.15
CA GLY A 65 2.61 -16.84 -8.00
C GLY A 65 2.44 -16.39 -6.55
N LEU A 66 2.31 -17.33 -5.61
CA LEU A 66 2.26 -17.02 -4.17
C LEU A 66 3.56 -16.39 -3.67
N VAL A 67 4.71 -16.96 -4.04
CA VAL A 67 6.02 -16.43 -3.66
C VAL A 67 6.20 -15.00 -4.20
N LEU A 68 5.82 -14.77 -5.46
CA LEU A 68 5.91 -13.43 -6.05
C LEU A 68 5.02 -12.42 -5.31
N ALA A 69 3.80 -12.82 -4.93
CA ALA A 69 2.90 -11.98 -4.16
C ALA A 69 3.46 -11.66 -2.76
N GLU A 70 4.09 -12.62 -2.10
CA GLU A 70 4.75 -12.43 -0.80
C GLU A 70 5.91 -11.43 -0.87
N VAL A 71 6.78 -11.58 -1.87
CA VAL A 71 7.88 -10.64 -2.12
C VAL A 71 7.34 -9.24 -2.44
N GLY A 72 6.29 -9.15 -3.27
CA GLY A 72 5.64 -7.89 -3.59
C GLY A 72 5.04 -7.20 -2.36
N ALA A 73 4.42 -7.98 -1.47
CA ALA A 73 3.87 -7.45 -0.22
C ALA A 73 4.97 -6.92 0.72
N GLN A 74 6.07 -7.67 0.87
CA GLN A 74 7.23 -7.24 1.66
C GLN A 74 7.84 -5.95 1.10
N PHE A 75 8.01 -5.87 -0.22
CA PHE A 75 8.52 -4.68 -0.89
C PHE A 75 7.64 -3.45 -0.66
N ALA A 76 6.31 -3.63 -0.73
CA ALA A 76 5.36 -2.55 -0.44
C ALA A 76 5.47 -2.06 1.01
N GLU A 77 5.59 -2.96 1.98
CA GLU A 77 5.79 -2.60 3.39
C GLU A 77 7.10 -1.83 3.62
N ASP A 78 8.18 -2.28 3.00
CA ASP A 78 9.48 -1.63 3.14
C ASP A 78 9.49 -0.23 2.52
N ASN A 79 8.81 -0.01 1.39
CA ASN A 79 8.64 1.33 0.82
C ASN A 79 7.88 2.27 1.76
N VAL A 80 6.78 1.79 2.37
CA VAL A 80 6.03 2.58 3.36
C VAL A 80 6.93 2.93 4.56
N ARG A 81 7.74 1.97 5.03
CA ARG A 81 8.69 2.18 6.13
C ARG A 81 9.75 3.22 5.78
N ILE A 82 10.34 3.13 4.59
CA ILE A 82 11.34 4.08 4.08
C ILE A 82 10.75 5.50 3.99
N LEU A 83 9.55 5.64 3.40
CA LEU A 83 8.87 6.92 3.29
C LEU A 83 8.57 7.53 4.66
N ARG A 84 8.10 6.73 5.63
CA ARG A 84 7.87 7.18 7.01
C ARG A 84 9.17 7.66 7.68
N ARG A 85 10.27 6.92 7.51
CA ARG A 85 11.60 7.31 8.03
C ARG A 85 12.08 8.63 7.40
N LYS A 86 11.96 8.77 6.08
CA LYS A 86 12.32 10.01 5.35
C LYS A 86 11.50 11.21 5.84
N LYS A 87 10.19 11.04 6.03
CA LYS A 87 9.31 12.08 6.58
C LYS A 87 9.76 12.52 7.98
N ARG A 88 10.02 11.55 8.88
CA ARG A 88 10.52 11.85 10.25
C ARG A 88 11.87 12.56 10.24
N SER A 89 12.80 12.13 9.39
CA SER A 89 14.12 12.77 9.24
C SER A 89 13.99 14.22 8.77
N ASN A 90 13.14 14.49 7.78
CA ASN A 90 12.87 15.85 7.32
C ASN A 90 12.23 16.72 8.41
N THR A 91 11.24 16.20 9.13
CA THR A 91 10.64 16.93 10.26
C THR A 91 11.67 17.21 11.37
N ALA A 92 12.57 16.28 11.67
CA ALA A 92 13.64 16.47 12.64
C ALA A 92 14.65 17.54 12.18
N LYS A 93 15.04 17.56 10.90
CA LYS A 93 15.88 18.61 10.31
C LYS A 93 15.20 19.97 10.38
N THR A 94 13.92 20.07 10.04
CA THR A 94 13.16 21.32 10.15
C THR A 94 13.08 21.80 11.60
N LYS A 95 12.78 20.91 12.56
CA LYS A 95 12.75 21.25 14.00
C LYS A 95 14.11 21.72 14.53
N ARG A 96 15.23 21.15 14.05
CA ARG A 96 16.58 21.62 14.41
C ARG A 96 16.92 23.00 13.83
N ARG A 97 16.35 23.38 12.69
CA ARG A 97 16.56 24.70 12.05
C ARG A 97 15.66 25.81 12.63
N LEU A 98 14.52 25.46 13.23
CA LEU A 98 13.65 26.44 13.90
C LEU A 98 14.35 27.27 15.01
N PRO A 99 15.17 26.71 15.92
CA PRO A 99 15.84 27.51 16.93
C PRO A 99 16.94 28.44 16.38
N GLU A 100 17.44 28.19 15.16
CA GLU A 100 18.42 29.06 14.49
C GLU A 100 17.76 30.29 13.84
N MET A 101 16.45 30.21 13.58
CA MET A 101 15.60 31.32 13.14
C MET A 101 14.82 31.85 14.35
N GLY A 102 15.52 32.50 15.29
CA GLY A 102 14.87 33.28 16.35
C GLY A 102 13.83 34.25 15.74
N PRO A 103 12.83 34.71 16.54
CA PRO A 103 11.80 35.61 16.03
C PRO A 103 12.46 36.83 15.39
N ARG A 104 12.31 36.99 14.07
CA ARG A 104 12.66 38.24 13.40
C ARG A 104 11.63 39.28 13.85
N LEU A 105 11.95 39.98 14.93
CA LEU A 105 11.32 41.26 15.24
C LEU A 105 11.61 42.18 14.06
N VAL A 106 10.61 42.36 13.20
CA VAL A 106 10.57 43.46 12.25
C VAL A 106 10.49 44.72 13.11
N LYS A 107 11.54 45.54 13.09
CA LYS A 107 11.49 46.87 13.69
C LYS A 107 10.70 47.75 12.73
N ASP A 108 9.62 48.34 13.24
CA ASP A 108 8.93 49.48 12.64
C ASP A 108 9.85 50.71 12.61
#